data_AF-A0A7C5XGS5-F1
#
_entry.id   AF-A0A7C5XGS5-F1
#
_cell.length_a   1.000
_cell.length_b   1.000
_cell.length_c   1.000
_cell.angle_alpha   90.00
_cell.angle_beta   90.00
_cell.angle_gamma   90.00
#
_symmetry.space_group_name_H-M   'P 1'
#
loop_
_entity.id
_entity.type
_entity.pdbx_description
1 polymer ?
#
loop_
_entity_poly.entity_id
_entity_poly.type
_entity_poly.pdbx_seq_one_letter_code
_entity_poly.pdbx_strand_id
1 'polypeptide(L)'
;DVEKLRAMAQAQSIITHAHELGVEGAVLQAYAIALAVKEKPSSGFDVHCFMKRLMTLSQNPVYRRKLEEALLLLEGKPDKREVVKRLGNTVEAYNSVPTAIYCFLRNYQSFREAVAYAVSLGGDQDTIGAMTGAISGAYHGLDAIPREWRSKLEKRDYIEKLAEDLWKLKVARTEADT
;
A
#
# COMPACT_ATOMS: atom_id res chain seq x y z
N ASP A 1 -5.99 4.03 -15.80
CA ASP A 1 -6.19 5.49 -15.77
C ASP A 1 -5.88 5.99 -14.36
N VAL A 2 -4.90 6.87 -14.21
CA VAL A 2 -4.46 7.41 -12.91
C VAL A 2 -5.39 8.53 -12.44
N GLU A 3 -5.91 9.35 -13.35
CA GLU A 3 -6.85 10.43 -13.02
C GLU A 3 -8.16 9.86 -12.51
N LYS A 4 -8.69 8.83 -13.20
CA LYS A 4 -9.88 8.12 -12.73
C LYS A 4 -9.67 7.48 -11.35
N LEU A 5 -8.49 6.91 -11.08
CA LEU A 5 -8.15 6.35 -9.77
C LEU A 5 -8.16 7.44 -8.70
N ARG A 6 -7.51 8.58 -8.96
CA ARG A 6 -7.48 9.72 -8.04
C ARG A 6 -8.89 10.22 -7.75
N ALA A 7 -9.71 10.44 -8.78
CA ALA A 7 -11.09 10.89 -8.62
C ALA A 7 -11.94 9.91 -7.78
N MET A 8 -11.82 8.60 -8.03
CA MET A 8 -12.56 7.59 -7.26
C MET A 8 -12.11 7.50 -5.80
N ALA A 9 -10.80 7.53 -5.53
CA ALA A 9 -10.27 7.51 -4.16
C ALA A 9 -10.62 8.80 -3.38
N GLN A 10 -10.64 9.95 -4.06
CA GLN A 10 -11.12 11.20 -3.47
C GLN A 10 -12.61 11.12 -3.12
N ALA A 11 -13.44 10.67 -4.06
CA ALA A 11 -14.88 10.55 -3.84
C ALA A 11 -15.22 9.59 -2.68
N GLN A 12 -14.52 8.46 -2.57
CA GLN A 12 -14.71 7.50 -1.49
C GLN A 12 -14.25 8.05 -0.12
N SER A 13 -13.12 8.75 -0.07
CA SER A 13 -12.53 9.19 1.20
C SER A 13 -13.26 10.37 1.83
N ILE A 14 -13.70 11.35 1.03
CA ILE A 14 -14.33 12.60 1.52
C ILE A 14 -15.60 12.34 2.34
N ILE A 15 -16.28 11.21 2.13
CA ILE A 15 -17.48 10.82 2.89
C ILE A 15 -17.23 10.78 4.40
N THR A 16 -16.00 10.44 4.82
CA THR A 16 -15.61 10.35 6.25
C THR A 16 -14.39 11.19 6.60
N HIS A 17 -13.49 11.44 5.65
CA HIS A 17 -12.24 12.14 5.84
C HIS A 17 -12.13 13.27 4.81
N ALA A 18 -12.77 14.41 5.10
CA ALA A 18 -12.78 15.57 4.20
C ALA A 18 -11.46 16.37 4.21
N HIS A 19 -10.59 16.16 5.20
CA HIS A 19 -9.31 16.86 5.28
C HIS A 19 -8.34 16.41 4.17
N GLU A 20 -7.66 17.36 3.53
CA GLU A 20 -6.78 17.09 2.38
C GLU A 20 -5.73 15.99 2.64
N LEU A 21 -5.14 15.95 3.84
CA LEU A 21 -4.16 14.93 4.21
C LEU A 21 -4.77 13.53 4.30
N GLY A 22 -6.04 13.39 4.70
CA GLY A 22 -6.73 12.10 4.69
C GLY A 22 -7.02 11.64 3.27
N VAL A 23 -7.51 12.56 2.44
CA VAL A 23 -7.82 12.33 1.03
C VAL A 23 -6.58 11.93 0.22
N GLU A 24 -5.48 12.67 0.35
CA GLU A 24 -4.24 12.38 -0.39
C GLU A 24 -3.62 11.05 0.05
N GLY A 25 -3.75 10.70 1.33
CA GLY A 25 -3.33 9.38 1.84
C GLY A 25 -4.10 8.23 1.19
N ALA A 26 -5.43 8.36 1.08
CA ALA A 26 -6.26 7.36 0.39
C ALA A 26 -5.88 7.22 -1.09
N VAL A 27 -5.61 8.34 -1.77
CA VAL A 27 -5.16 8.35 -3.17
C VAL A 27 -3.80 7.64 -3.32
N LEU A 28 -2.84 7.95 -2.45
CA LEU A 28 -1.51 7.34 -2.49
C LEU A 28 -1.54 5.84 -2.21
N GLN A 29 -2.32 5.41 -1.20
CA GLN A 29 -2.50 3.99 -0.89
C GLN A 29 -3.14 3.25 -2.08
N ALA A 30 -4.21 3.80 -2.66
CA ALA A 30 -4.86 3.21 -3.83
C ALA A 30 -3.91 3.11 -5.03
N TYR A 31 -3.09 4.14 -5.26
CA TYR A 31 -2.13 4.13 -6.34
C TYR A 31 -1.00 3.13 -6.11
N ALA A 32 -0.46 3.02 -4.89
CA ALA A 32 0.55 2.02 -4.55
C ALA A 32 0.06 0.59 -4.85
N ILE A 33 -1.19 0.27 -4.52
CA ILE A 33 -1.80 -1.01 -4.88
C ILE A 33 -1.92 -1.16 -6.40
N ALA A 34 -2.40 -0.13 -7.10
CA ALA A 34 -2.55 -0.17 -8.57
C ALA A 34 -1.21 -0.29 -9.31
N LEU A 35 -0.12 0.23 -8.73
CA LEU A 35 1.24 -0.01 -9.19
C LEU A 35 1.61 -1.47 -8.98
N ALA A 36 1.49 -1.97 -7.74
CA ALA A 36 1.84 -3.34 -7.36
C ALA A 36 1.15 -4.41 -8.23
N VAL A 37 -0.14 -4.25 -8.55
CA VAL A 37 -0.89 -5.16 -9.43
C VAL A 37 -0.27 -5.29 -10.84
N LYS A 38 0.41 -4.25 -11.32
CA LYS A 38 1.00 -4.23 -12.67
C LYS A 38 2.44 -4.74 -12.72
N GLU A 39 3.09 -4.81 -11.57
CA GLU A 39 4.46 -5.30 -11.47
C GLU A 39 4.47 -6.82 -11.54
N LYS A 40 5.55 -7.39 -12.07
CA LYS A 40 5.74 -8.84 -12.13
C LYS A 40 6.96 -9.22 -11.28
N PRO A 41 6.79 -9.98 -10.20
CA PRO A 41 7.92 -10.36 -9.34
C PRO A 41 9.06 -11.06 -10.09
N SER A 42 8.74 -11.80 -11.15
CA SER A 42 9.71 -12.55 -11.95
C SER A 42 10.60 -11.69 -12.87
N SER A 43 10.27 -10.42 -13.13
CA SER A 43 11.03 -9.56 -14.06
C SER A 43 11.96 -8.56 -13.36
N GLY A 44 12.14 -8.70 -12.04
CA GLY A 44 12.83 -7.70 -11.22
C GLY A 44 11.89 -6.56 -10.81
N PHE A 45 12.23 -5.88 -9.72
CA PHE A 45 11.43 -4.79 -9.15
C PHE A 45 12.32 -3.58 -8.86
N ASP A 46 11.96 -2.45 -9.47
CA ASP A 46 12.68 -1.19 -9.31
C ASP A 46 11.98 -0.33 -8.26
N VAL A 47 12.52 -0.38 -7.04
CA VAL A 47 12.07 0.40 -5.89
C VAL A 47 12.12 1.91 -6.17
N HIS A 48 13.15 2.40 -6.87
CA HIS A 48 13.29 3.83 -7.18
C HIS A 48 12.24 4.29 -8.19
N CYS A 49 12.00 3.49 -9.24
CA CYS A 49 10.94 3.78 -10.21
C CYS A 49 9.56 3.79 -9.54
N PHE A 50 9.28 2.81 -8.67
CA PHE A 50 8.04 2.75 -7.91
C PHE A 50 7.83 3.99 -7.03
N MET A 51 8.86 4.36 -6.26
CA MET A 51 8.82 5.55 -5.39
C MET A 51 8.66 6.84 -6.20
N LYS A 52 9.39 6.99 -7.31
CA LYS A 52 9.29 8.16 -8.19
C LYS A 52 7.88 8.36 -8.74
N ARG A 53 7.18 7.27 -9.09
CA ARG A 53 5.79 7.33 -9.56
C ARG A 53 4.86 7.83 -8.45
N LEU A 54 5.04 7.38 -7.20
CA LEU A 54 4.27 7.87 -6.05
C LEU A 54 4.54 9.36 -5.78
N MET A 55 5.79 9.78 -5.77
CA MET A 55 6.18 11.19 -5.58
C MET A 55 5.61 12.11 -6.67
N THR A 56 5.59 11.62 -7.92
CA THR A 56 5.02 12.35 -9.06
C THR A 56 3.51 12.49 -8.94
N LEU A 57 2.83 11.45 -8.43
CA LEU A 57 1.39 11.52 -8.18
C LEU A 57 1.07 12.52 -7.06
N SER A 58 1.84 12.49 -5.96
CA SER A 58 1.55 13.28 -4.77
C SER A 58 1.58 14.78 -5.08
N GLN A 59 0.49 15.49 -4.80
CA GLN A 59 0.44 16.95 -4.93
C GLN A 59 0.69 17.66 -3.59
N ASN A 60 0.51 16.94 -2.48
CA ASN A 60 0.68 17.51 -1.13
C ASN A 60 2.15 17.49 -0.67
N PRO A 61 2.67 18.62 -0.13
CA PRO A 61 4.08 18.72 0.29
C PRO A 61 4.44 17.83 1.48
N VAL A 62 3.51 17.54 2.40
CA VAL A 62 3.76 16.66 3.55
C VAL A 62 4.08 15.25 3.06
N TYR A 63 3.25 14.73 2.15
CA TYR A 63 3.46 13.41 1.57
C TYR A 63 4.71 13.33 0.70
N ARG A 64 5.00 14.36 -0.12
CA ARG A 64 6.25 14.39 -0.90
C ARG A 64 7.48 14.26 -0.01
N ARG A 65 7.55 15.07 1.06
CA ARG A 65 8.63 15.00 2.03
C ARG A 65 8.73 13.62 2.69
N LYS A 66 7.60 13.04 3.12
CA LYS A 66 7.59 11.70 3.73
C LYS A 66 8.06 10.60 2.76
N LEU A 67 7.69 10.68 1.49
CA LEU A 67 8.13 9.75 0.45
C LEU A 67 9.64 9.90 0.15
N GLU A 68 10.15 11.13 0.12
CA GLU A 68 11.60 11.40 0.03
C GLU A 68 12.35 10.85 1.24
N GLU A 69 11.83 11.05 2.45
CA GLU A 69 12.40 10.47 3.66
C GLU A 69 12.37 8.94 3.63
N ALA A 70 11.29 8.34 3.13
CA ALA A 70 11.18 6.90 2.95
C ALA A 70 12.22 6.37 1.94
N LEU A 71 12.47 7.10 0.85
CA LEU A 71 13.50 6.72 -0.13
C LEU A 71 14.90 6.72 0.50
N LEU A 72 15.24 7.76 1.26
CA LEU A 72 16.51 7.83 1.98
C LEU A 72 16.66 6.68 3.00
N LEU A 73 15.57 6.29 3.65
CA LEU A 73 15.56 5.15 4.58
C LEU A 73 15.72 3.79 3.88
N LEU A 74 15.31 3.67 2.61
CA LEU A 74 15.48 2.45 1.81
C LEU A 74 16.93 2.29 1.31
N GLU A 75 17.61 3.39 1.02
CA GLU A 75 19.03 3.40 0.62
C GLU A 75 19.99 3.16 1.80
N GLY A 76 19.52 3.40 3.02
CA GLY A 76 20.27 3.25 4.26
C GLY A 76 20.07 1.90 4.97
N LYS A 77 20.47 1.87 6.25
CA LYS A 77 20.21 0.76 7.18
C LYS A 77 19.63 1.28 8.49
N PRO A 78 18.44 1.91 8.45
CA PRO A 78 17.85 2.53 9.63
C PRO A 78 17.41 1.48 10.64
N ASP A 79 17.44 1.85 11.92
CA ASP A 79 16.72 1.12 12.94
C ASP A 79 15.22 1.49 12.95
N LYS A 80 14.41 0.72 13.68
CA LYS A 80 12.96 0.95 13.75
C LYS A 80 12.60 2.29 14.38
N ARG A 81 13.41 2.79 15.33
CA ARG A 81 13.15 4.08 16.00
C ARG A 81 13.34 5.22 15.01
N GLU A 82 14.34 5.13 14.15
CA GLU A 82 14.56 6.11 13.08
C GLU A 82 13.40 6.12 12.08
N VAL A 83 12.93 4.94 11.65
CA VAL A 83 11.78 4.81 10.73
C VAL A 83 10.54 5.45 11.35
N VAL A 84 10.21 5.12 12.61
CA VAL A 84 9.05 5.69 13.31
C VAL A 84 9.20 7.20 13.51
N LYS A 85 10.39 7.69 13.85
CA LYS A 85 10.64 9.12 14.05
C LYS A 85 10.41 9.93 12.77
N ARG A 86 10.80 9.39 11.61
CA ARG A 86 10.75 10.08 10.31
C ARG A 86 9.41 9.92 9.62
N LEU A 87 8.94 8.68 9.50
CA LEU A 87 7.72 8.36 8.75
C LEU A 87 6.47 8.39 9.62
N GLY A 88 6.58 8.10 10.91
CA GLY A 88 5.46 7.96 11.82
C GLY A 88 4.95 6.53 11.89
N ASN A 89 4.08 6.28 12.88
CA ASN A 89 3.35 5.03 13.04
C ASN A 89 2.01 5.27 13.77
N THR A 90 1.43 6.45 13.62
CA THR A 90 0.20 6.88 14.30
C THR A 90 -0.97 6.89 13.33
N VAL A 91 -2.18 7.11 13.87
CA VAL A 91 -3.46 6.98 13.15
C VAL A 91 -3.65 7.98 12.00
N GLU A 92 -2.90 9.09 11.98
CA GLU A 92 -3.00 10.05 10.89
C GLU A 92 -2.45 9.46 9.59
N ALA A 93 -3.21 9.63 8.49
CA ALA A 93 -2.85 9.07 7.19
C ALA A 93 -1.41 9.44 6.73
N TYR A 94 -0.95 10.65 7.03
CA TYR A 94 0.39 11.11 6.67
C TYR A 94 1.52 10.51 7.53
N ASN A 95 1.17 9.82 8.64
CA ASN A 95 2.07 9.06 9.50
C ASN A 95 1.94 7.54 9.31
N SER A 96 0.91 7.06 8.62
CA SER A 96 0.68 5.62 8.41
C SER A 96 0.88 5.18 6.95
N VAL A 97 0.37 5.92 5.97
CA VAL A 97 0.46 5.54 4.53
C VAL A 97 1.92 5.51 4.03
N PRO A 98 2.77 6.53 4.28
CA PRO A 98 4.18 6.47 3.86
C PRO A 98 4.94 5.33 4.53
N THR A 99 4.61 5.04 5.79
CA THR A 99 5.19 3.93 6.56
C THR A 99 4.80 2.58 5.97
N ALA A 100 3.54 2.39 5.57
CA ALA A 100 3.09 1.16 4.93
C ALA A 100 3.78 0.93 3.57
N ILE A 101 3.89 1.98 2.75
CA ILE A 101 4.64 1.95 1.48
C ILE A 101 6.10 1.57 1.74
N TYR A 102 6.75 2.19 2.73
CA TYR A 102 8.11 1.86 3.13
C TYR A 102 8.24 0.39 3.55
N CYS A 103 7.34 -0.13 4.37
CA CYS A 103 7.39 -1.52 4.85
C CYS A 103 7.32 -2.53 3.71
N PHE A 104 6.46 -2.27 2.72
CA PHE A 104 6.41 -3.04 1.49
C PHE A 104 7.72 -2.94 0.71
N LEU A 105 8.16 -1.73 0.37
CA LEU A 105 9.36 -1.54 -0.47
C LEU A 105 10.64 -2.07 0.19
N ARG A 106 10.74 -2.01 1.52
CA ARG A 106 11.89 -2.54 2.26
C ARG A 106 11.98 -4.07 2.18
N ASN A 107 10.85 -4.75 2.12
CA ASN A 107 10.75 -6.21 2.18
C ASN A 107 9.97 -6.76 0.99
N TYR A 108 10.10 -6.14 -0.19
CA TYR A 108 9.28 -6.43 -1.37
C TYR A 108 9.46 -7.87 -1.87
N GLN A 109 10.49 -8.59 -1.42
CA GLN A 109 10.75 -9.98 -1.77
C GLN A 109 9.88 -10.97 -0.98
N SER A 110 9.24 -10.54 0.13
CA SER A 110 8.47 -11.43 0.99
C SER A 110 7.27 -10.74 1.62
N PHE A 111 6.08 -11.24 1.30
CA PHE A 111 4.83 -10.84 1.93
C PHE A 111 4.89 -10.94 3.47
N ARG A 112 5.41 -12.06 3.97
CA ARG A 112 5.53 -12.30 5.41
C ARG A 112 6.39 -11.22 6.05
N GLU A 113 7.58 -10.97 5.50
CA GLU A 113 8.53 -10.01 6.08
C GLU A 113 7.99 -8.58 6.00
N ALA A 114 7.32 -8.20 4.90
CA ALA A 114 6.70 -6.88 4.78
C ALA A 114 5.66 -6.62 5.88
N VAL A 115 4.71 -7.54 6.04
CA VAL A 115 3.63 -7.40 7.04
C VAL A 115 4.17 -7.54 8.46
N ALA A 116 5.06 -8.50 8.72
CA ALA A 116 5.67 -8.68 10.04
C ALA A 116 6.50 -7.45 10.45
N TYR A 117 7.26 -6.87 9.51
CA TYR A 117 8.01 -5.65 9.76
C TYR A 117 7.08 -4.49 10.11
N ALA A 118 6.01 -4.28 9.33
CA ALA A 118 5.00 -3.24 9.57
C ALA A 118 4.40 -3.34 10.98
N VAL A 119 3.91 -4.51 11.39
CA VAL A 119 3.37 -4.73 12.73
C VAL A 119 4.43 -4.47 13.80
N SER A 120 5.68 -4.85 13.54
CA SER A 120 6.76 -4.69 14.50
C SER A 120 7.20 -3.23 14.76
N LEU A 121 6.70 -2.25 14.00
CA LEU A 121 6.95 -0.83 14.23
C LEU A 121 6.12 -0.25 15.39
N GLY A 122 5.11 -0.98 15.88
CA GLY A 122 4.22 -0.48 16.95
C GLY A 122 3.28 0.64 16.46
N GLY A 123 2.57 1.26 17.39
CA GLY A 123 1.60 2.32 17.07
C GLY A 123 0.31 1.76 16.46
N ASP A 124 -0.12 2.33 15.33
CA ASP A 124 -1.28 1.91 14.53
C ASP A 124 -0.96 0.67 13.68
N GLN A 125 -0.70 -0.44 14.38
CA GLN A 125 -0.16 -1.68 13.81
C GLN A 125 -1.11 -2.34 12.82
N ASP A 126 -2.41 -2.33 13.13
CA ASP A 126 -3.46 -2.93 12.33
C ASP A 126 -3.65 -2.19 11.02
N THR A 127 -3.74 -0.86 11.04
CA THR A 127 -3.90 -0.07 9.81
C THR A 127 -2.67 -0.12 8.93
N ILE A 128 -1.46 0.06 9.49
CA ILE A 128 -0.21 0.00 8.72
C ILE A 128 0.03 -1.42 8.19
N GLY A 129 -0.25 -2.44 9.00
CA GLY A 129 -0.17 -3.84 8.59
C GLY A 129 -1.15 -4.17 7.44
N ALA A 130 -2.39 -3.69 7.53
CA ALA A 130 -3.39 -3.88 6.49
C ALA A 130 -3.01 -3.18 5.18
N MET A 131 -2.55 -1.93 5.25
CA MET A 131 -2.10 -1.19 4.05
C MET A 131 -0.87 -1.83 3.41
N THR A 132 0.11 -2.25 4.21
CA THR A 132 1.30 -2.97 3.74
C THR A 132 0.91 -4.29 3.08
N GLY A 133 0.01 -5.05 3.72
CA GLY A 133 -0.51 -6.32 3.22
C GLY A 133 -1.30 -6.17 1.92
N ALA A 134 -2.07 -5.09 1.76
CA ALA A 134 -2.79 -4.82 0.52
C ALA A 134 -1.83 -4.58 -0.66
N ILE A 135 -0.76 -3.80 -0.46
CA ILE A 135 0.24 -3.53 -1.49
C ILE A 135 1.05 -4.81 -1.79
N SER A 136 1.54 -5.48 -0.75
CA SER A 136 2.36 -6.67 -0.87
C SER A 136 1.59 -7.87 -1.46
N GLY A 137 0.32 -8.05 -1.06
CA GLY A 137 -0.55 -9.08 -1.61
C GLY A 137 -0.90 -8.83 -3.07
N ALA A 138 -1.11 -7.57 -3.47
CA ALA A 138 -1.28 -7.20 -4.87
C ALA A 138 -0.04 -7.51 -5.74
N TYR A 139 1.16 -7.35 -5.17
CA TYR A 139 2.43 -7.65 -5.84
C TYR A 139 2.72 -9.15 -5.94
N HIS A 140 2.53 -9.91 -4.86
CA HIS A 140 2.92 -11.32 -4.81
C HIS A 140 1.81 -12.31 -5.19
N GLY A 141 0.54 -11.91 -5.08
CA GLY A 141 -0.59 -12.80 -5.25
C GLY A 141 -0.90 -13.67 -4.01
N LEU A 142 -1.99 -14.43 -4.11
CA LEU A 142 -2.60 -15.19 -3.01
C LEU A 142 -1.66 -16.25 -2.40
N ASP A 143 -0.89 -16.94 -3.24
CA ASP A 143 -0.07 -18.08 -2.81
C ASP A 143 1.12 -17.68 -1.94
N ALA A 144 1.55 -16.42 -1.99
CA ALA A 144 2.59 -15.89 -1.13
C ALA A 144 2.12 -15.62 0.30
N ILE A 145 0.81 -15.55 0.53
CA ILE A 145 0.25 -15.33 1.88
C ILE A 145 0.34 -16.63 2.68
N PRO A 146 1.04 -16.64 3.84
CA PRO A 146 1.20 -17.82 4.68
C PRO A 146 -0.12 -18.53 4.95
N ARG A 147 -0.17 -19.83 4.70
CA ARG A 147 -1.40 -20.62 4.86
C ARG A 147 -1.92 -20.57 6.30
N GLU A 148 -1.02 -20.57 7.28
CA GLU A 148 -1.36 -20.49 8.70
C GLU A 148 -1.91 -19.13 9.13
N TRP A 149 -1.67 -18.07 8.34
CA TRP A 149 -2.30 -16.76 8.55
C TRP A 149 -3.69 -16.76 7.93
N ARG A 150 -3.81 -17.21 6.68
CA ARG A 150 -5.10 -17.30 5.98
C ARG A 150 -6.09 -18.21 6.70
N SER A 151 -5.63 -19.33 7.24
CA SER A 151 -6.50 -20.27 7.97
C SER A 151 -7.08 -19.71 9.27
N LYS A 152 -6.52 -18.62 9.80
CA LYS A 152 -6.98 -17.94 11.02
C LYS A 152 -7.80 -16.69 10.73
N LEU A 153 -7.99 -16.33 9.46
CA LEU A 153 -8.68 -15.11 9.06
C LEU A 153 -10.19 -15.25 9.34
N GLU A 154 -10.72 -14.34 10.15
CA GLU A 154 -12.16 -14.24 10.36
C GLU A 154 -12.86 -13.93 9.04
N LYS A 155 -14.00 -14.59 8.77
CA LYS A 155 -14.79 -14.39 7.54
C LYS A 155 -14.00 -14.60 6.24
N ARG A 156 -13.02 -15.51 6.26
CA ARG A 156 -12.19 -15.86 5.10
C ARG A 156 -13.01 -16.08 3.83
N ASP A 157 -14.02 -16.94 3.88
CA ASP A 157 -14.83 -17.31 2.71
C ASP A 157 -15.53 -16.09 2.09
N TYR A 158 -15.97 -15.14 2.93
CA TYR A 158 -16.57 -13.88 2.47
C TYR A 158 -15.54 -12.98 1.77
N ILE A 159 -14.33 -12.87 2.33
CA ILE A 159 -13.24 -12.07 1.75
C ILE A 159 -12.77 -12.67 0.42
N GLU A 160 -12.62 -13.99 0.35
CA GLU A 160 -12.25 -14.69 -0.88
C GLU A 160 -13.33 -14.50 -1.98
N LYS A 161 -14.61 -14.61 -1.61
CA LYS A 161 -15.72 -14.31 -2.53
C LYS A 161 -15.70 -12.87 -3.04
N LEU A 162 -15.47 -11.89 -2.16
CA LEU A 162 -15.34 -10.49 -2.56
C LEU A 162 -14.18 -10.27 -3.54
N ALA A 163 -13.04 -10.92 -3.32
CA ALA A 163 -11.89 -10.84 -4.20
C ALA A 163 -12.22 -11.39 -5.61
N GLU A 164 -12.92 -12.53 -5.68
CA GLU A 164 -13.40 -13.09 -6.96
C GLU A 164 -14.38 -12.16 -7.67
N ASP A 165 -15.34 -11.58 -6.94
CA ASP A 165 -16.35 -10.70 -7.52
C ASP A 165 -15.72 -9.39 -8.05
N LEU A 166 -14.73 -8.83 -7.34
CA LEU A 166 -13.93 -7.70 -7.83
C LEU A 166 -13.14 -8.06 -9.11
N TRP A 167 -12.58 -9.27 -9.16
CA TRP A 167 -11.89 -9.75 -10.36
C TRP A 167 -12.85 -9.91 -11.55
N LYS A 168 -14.03 -10.51 -11.36
CA LYS A 168 -15.06 -10.63 -12.39
C LYS A 168 -15.48 -9.27 -12.94
N LEU A 169 -15.69 -8.28 -12.06
CA LEU A 169 -16.00 -6.90 -12.47
C LEU A 169 -14.87 -6.28 -13.32
N LYS A 170 -13.61 -6.55 -12.97
CA LYS A 170 -12.45 -6.07 -13.73
C LYS A 170 -12.35 -6.73 -15.12
N VAL A 171 -12.58 -8.04 -15.22
CA VAL A 171 -12.56 -8.77 -16.48
C VAL A 171 -13.69 -8.31 -17.40
N ALA A 172 -14.93 -8.29 -16.91
CA ALA A 172 -16.10 -7.86 -17.69
C ALA A 172 -15.96 -6.43 -18.25
N ARG A 173 -15.36 -5.50 -17.50
CA ARG A 173 -15.07 -4.14 -17.99
C ARG A 173 -13.98 -4.12 -19.06
N THR A 174 -13.00 -5.01 -18.96
CA THR A 174 -11.91 -5.06 -19.95
C THR A 174 -12.42 -5.60 -21.28
N GLU A 175 -13.34 -6.57 -21.25
CA GLU A 175 -14.02 -7.10 -22.45
C GLU A 175 -14.97 -6.09 -23.09
N ALA A 176 -15.62 -5.21 -22.31
CA ALA A 176 -16.49 -4.16 -22.84
C ALA A 176 -15.74 -2.97 -23.46
N ASP A 177 -14.46 -2.80 -23.11
CA ASP A 177 -13.59 -1.72 -23.60
C ASP A 177 -12.72 -2.14 -24.82
N THR A 178 -12.79 -3.43 -25.24
CA THR A 178 -12.11 -4.01 -26.42
C THR A 178 -13.07 -4.30 -27.56
#